data_AF-A0A925MAZ5-F1
#
_entry.id   AF-A0A925MAZ5-F1
#
_cell.length_a   1.000
_cell.length_b   1.000
_cell.length_c   1.000
_cell.angle_alpha   90.00
_cell.angle_beta   90.00
_cell.angle_gamma   90.00
#
_symmetry.space_group_name_H-M   'P 1'
#
loop_
_entity.id
_entity.type
_entity.pdbx_description
1 polymer ?
#
loop_
_entity_poly.entity_id
_entity_poly.type
_entity_poly.pdbx_seq_one_letter_code
_entity_poly.pdbx_strand_id
1 'polypeptide(L)' 'MDRLIKVARTIADLLGQDDIDPGCLLEAAAYRDVD' A
#
# COMPACT_ATOMS: atom_id res chain seq x y z
N MET A 1 -3.98 11.69 4.19
CA MET A 1 -2.89 10.72 4.45
C MET A 1 -3.41 9.32 4.79
N ASP A 2 -4.55 9.21 5.48
CA ASP A 2 -5.13 7.95 5.97
C ASP A 2 -5.44 6.88 4.89
N ARG A 3 -5.88 7.28 3.69
CA ARG A 3 -6.19 6.34 2.58
C ARG A 3 -4.96 5.62 2.04
N LEU A 4 -3.81 6.30 1.96
CA LEU A 4 -2.57 5.72 1.42
C LEU A 4 -2.10 4.54 2.29
N ILE A 5 -2.10 4.73 3.61
CA ILE A 5 -1.72 3.69 4.58
C ILE A 5 -2.68 2.49 4.48
N LYS A 6 -3.99 2.73 4.30
CA LYS A 6 -4.98 1.66 4.15
C LYS A 6 -4.72 0.81 2.90
N VAL A 7 -4.45 1.43 1.75
CA VAL A 7 -4.13 0.72 0.51
C VAL A 7 -2.80 -0.02 0.65
N ALA A 8 -1.78 0.62 1.21
CA ALA A 8 -0.49 -0.04 1.48
C ALA A 8 -0.64 -1.24 2.41
N ARG A 9 -1.53 -1.17 3.42
CA ARG A 9 -1.86 -2.30 4.29
C ARG A 9 -2.53 -3.42 3.51
N THR A 10 -3.48 -3.11 2.63
CA THR A 10 -4.12 -4.11 1.77
C THR A 10 -3.10 -4.81 0.87
N ILE A 11 -2.13 -4.07 0.32
CA ILE A 11 -1.06 -4.65 -0.50
C ILE A 11 -0.18 -5.59 0.35
N ALA A 12 0.22 -5.18 1.55
CA ALA A 12 0.96 -6.04 2.47
C ALA A 12 0.19 -7.32 2.83
N ASP A 13 -1.11 -7.20 3.13
CA ASP A 13 -1.96 -8.36 3.43
C ASP A 13 -2.10 -9.31 2.22
N LEU A 14 -2.17 -8.79 0.99
CA LEU A 14 -2.19 -9.59 -0.24
C LEU A 14 -0.87 -10.33 -0.50
N LEU A 15 0.25 -9.73 -0.08
CA LEU A 15 1.58 -10.32 -0.18
C LEU A 15 1.92 -11.26 0.99
N GLY A 16 1.03 -11.37 1.99
CA GLY A 16 1.26 -12.17 3.19
C GLY A 16 2.35 -11.59 4.10
N GLN A 17 2.56 -10.28 4.07
CA GLN A 17 3.52 -9.59 4.91
C GLN A 17 2.88 -9.14 6.23
N ASP A 18 3.58 -9.32 7.35
CA ASP A 18 3.12 -8.86 8.66
C ASP A 18 3.17 -7.33 8.79
N ASP A 19 4.16 -6.69 8.15
CA ASP A 19 4.43 -5.25 8.21
C ASP A 19 4.34 -4.58 6.83
N ILE A 20 4.02 -3.28 6.84
CA ILE A 20 4.05 -2.44 5.63
C ILE A 20 5.49 -2.06 5.36
N ASP A 21 6.01 -2.46 4.19
CA ASP A 21 7.32 -2.05 3.73
C ASP A 21 7.26 -0.86 2.76
N PRO A 22 8.41 -0.24 2.41
CA PRO A 22 8.44 0.86 1.45
C PRO A 22 7.90 0.49 0.06
N GLY A 23 7.94 -0.80 -0.33
CA GLY A 23 7.35 -1.29 -1.57
C GLY A 23 5.83 -1.14 -1.59
N CYS A 24 5.16 -1.52 -0.50
CA CYS A 24 3.72 -1.36 -0.33
C CYS A 24 3.29 0.11 -0.42
N LEU A 25 4.09 1.04 0.11
CA LEU A 25 3.82 2.47 0.03
C LEU A 25 3.97 3.01 -1.40
N LEU A 26 4.98 2.54 -2.14
CA LEU A 26 5.21 2.93 -3.52
C LEU A 26 4.08 2.45 -4.43
N GLU A 27 3.67 1.18 -4.28
CA GLU A 27 2.55 0.62 -5.05
C GLU A 27 1.22 1.29 -4.72
N ALA A 28 0.95 1.56 -3.43
CA ALA A 28 -0.23 2.30 -3.02
C ALA A 28 -0.26 3.73 -3.59
N ALA A 29 0.90 4.38 -3.70
CA ALA A 29 1.01 5.70 -4.30
C ALA A 29 0.77 5.66 -5.81
N ALA A 30 1.28 4.63 -6.51
CA ALA A 30 1.03 4.43 -7.93
C ALA A 30 -0.46 4.25 -8.24
N TYR A 31 -1.21 3.55 -7.38
CA TYR A 31 -2.67 3.44 -7.49
C TYR A 31 -3.39 4.80 -7.43
N ARG A 32 -2.82 5.82 -6.78
CA ARG A 32 -3.40 7.17 -6.70
C ARG A 32 -3.17 8.00 -7.96
N ASP A 33 -2.17 7.66 -8.77
CA ASP A 33 -1.89 8.37 -10.02
C ASP A 33 -2.82 7.91 -11.17
N VAL A 34 -3.48 6.75 -10.99
CA VAL A 34 -4.35 6.12 -11.99
C VAL A 34 -5.85 6.37 -11.70
N ASP A 35 -6.20 6.90 -10.53
CA ASP A 35 -7.56 7.24 -10.04
C ASP A 35 -7.81 8.76 -10.11
#